data_AF-A0A1I7SKX7-F1
#
_entry.id   AF-A0A1I7SKX7-F1
#
_cell.length_a   1.000
_cell.length_b   1.000
_cell.length_c   1.000
_cell.angle_alpha   90.00
_cell.angle_beta   90.00
_cell.angle_gamma   90.00
#
_symmetry.space_group_name_H-M   'P 1'
#
loop_
_entity.id
_entity.type
_entity.pdbx_description
1 polymer ?
#
loop_
_entity_poly.entity_id
_entity_poly.type
_entity_poly.pdbx_seq_one_letter_code
_entity_poly.pdbx_strand_id
1 'polypeptide(L)'
;MENPIPRLNLNENDEVPVESDAISISSTNRSDNLPSVDPLKRRNLFVITEFRSICNRPPEGIYVRPSELDLLEWYGVIVVKAGVFAGGIFRFTLTLSPSFPDTDQIPTVEFELNLFHPMIHPKTNRVDFHRFFPSGWAPDRNHIYHVLQALQALFFRYDCTLDQAANPEAALLWADDRKKFKKMANTAVRDSRTQIYDPPKSDDPQALKFKPWDGSIMEPVLSMIHGTTTPPKEHPLNDVLSRQDNPFASFFNVEKTKYLCDVLPDVNAERKDSDPDLDMDVQSDDIEEEIPDSSYVAGIEEEDDV
;
A
#
# COMPACT_ATOMS: atom_id res chain seq x y z
N MET A 1 -30.68 -25.84 79.66
CA MET A 1 -31.89 -26.36 80.34
C MET A 1 -33.07 -25.87 79.53
N GLU A 2 -33.38 -26.43 78.37
CA GLU A 2 -34.02 -27.73 78.08
C GLU A 2 -35.36 -27.99 78.80
N ASN A 3 -36.42 -27.86 77.98
CA ASN A 3 -37.70 -28.59 77.89
C ASN A 3 -38.83 -28.33 78.92
N PRO A 4 -40.14 -28.56 78.62
CA PRO A 4 -40.80 -29.02 77.37
C PRO A 4 -42.16 -28.34 76.97
N ILE A 5 -42.66 -28.80 75.81
CA ILE A 5 -43.87 -28.54 74.99
C ILE A 5 -45.20 -29.00 75.70
N PRO A 6 -46.42 -28.57 75.28
CA PRO A 6 -47.23 -29.34 74.29
C PRO A 6 -48.10 -28.47 73.33
N ARG A 7 -48.07 -28.73 72.01
CA ARG A 7 -49.08 -29.44 71.16
C ARG A 7 -50.44 -28.69 71.03
N LEU A 8 -51.00 -28.49 69.84
CA LEU A 8 -51.65 -29.48 68.96
C LEU A 8 -51.64 -28.96 67.50
N ASN A 9 -51.05 -29.67 66.52
CA ASN A 9 -51.68 -30.66 65.61
C ASN A 9 -53.05 -30.22 65.06
N LEU A 10 -53.17 -29.82 63.79
CA LEU A 10 -53.11 -30.57 62.51
C LEU A 10 -54.54 -30.75 61.98
N ASN A 11 -54.77 -30.25 60.75
CA ASN A 11 -55.53 -30.87 59.66
C ASN A 11 -55.26 -29.98 58.43
N GLU A 12 -54.40 -30.43 57.51
CA GLU A 12 -54.72 -31.32 56.38
C GLU A 12 -55.58 -30.62 55.32
N ASN A 13 -54.89 -29.97 54.38
CA ASN A 13 -54.98 -30.21 52.93
C ASN A 13 -54.55 -28.95 52.20
N ASP A 14 -53.32 -28.96 51.68
CA ASP A 14 -52.92 -28.30 50.43
C ASP A 14 -51.49 -28.76 50.12
N GLU A 15 -51.39 -29.84 49.34
CA GLU A 15 -50.14 -30.30 48.74
C GLU A 15 -49.69 -29.31 47.66
N VAL A 16 -48.48 -28.76 47.80
CA VAL A 16 -47.71 -28.19 46.69
C VAL A 16 -46.42 -29.01 46.58
N PRO A 17 -46.24 -29.84 45.54
CA PRO A 17 -45.00 -30.57 45.34
C PRO A 17 -43.94 -29.66 44.74
N VAL A 18 -42.73 -29.78 45.29
CA VAL A 18 -41.48 -29.30 44.73
C VAL A 18 -41.08 -30.23 43.59
N GLU A 19 -41.05 -29.76 42.35
CA GLU A 19 -40.42 -30.49 41.24
C GLU A 19 -39.39 -29.62 40.52
N SER A 20 -38.27 -30.27 40.24
CA SER A 20 -37.05 -29.76 39.65
C SER A 20 -37.20 -29.50 38.16
N ASP A 21 -37.24 -28.23 37.76
CA ASP A 21 -37.12 -27.87 36.35
C ASP A 21 -35.64 -27.91 35.93
N ALA A 22 -35.23 -29.07 35.44
CA ALA A 22 -34.15 -29.15 34.47
C ALA A 22 -34.55 -28.30 33.26
N ILE A 23 -33.94 -27.12 33.12
CA ILE A 23 -34.07 -26.31 31.91
C ILE A 23 -33.53 -27.15 30.75
N SER A 24 -34.46 -27.74 30.00
CA SER A 24 -34.20 -28.25 28.67
C SER A 24 -33.84 -27.05 27.82
N ILE A 25 -32.55 -26.78 27.69
CA ILE A 25 -32.04 -25.82 26.71
C ILE A 25 -32.32 -26.46 25.35
N SER A 26 -33.48 -26.17 24.79
CA SER A 26 -33.73 -26.42 23.38
C SER A 26 -32.66 -25.64 22.62
N SER A 27 -31.74 -26.38 22.02
CA SER A 27 -30.76 -25.87 21.08
C SER A 27 -31.51 -25.37 19.84
N THR A 28 -32.09 -24.17 19.92
CA THR A 28 -32.51 -23.41 18.76
C THR A 28 -31.23 -22.96 18.07
N ASN A 29 -30.88 -23.64 16.97
CA ASN A 29 -29.84 -23.24 16.02
C ASN A 29 -30.03 -21.77 15.66
N ARG A 30 -29.17 -20.91 16.23
CA ARG A 30 -29.14 -19.47 15.99
C ARG A 30 -28.00 -19.09 15.04
N SER A 31 -27.61 -20.01 14.16
CA SER A 31 -26.47 -19.85 13.25
C SER A 31 -26.83 -19.66 11.77
N ASP A 32 -28.12 -19.72 11.38
CA ASP A 32 -28.49 -19.75 9.95
C ASP A 32 -29.27 -18.51 9.45
N ASN A 33 -28.92 -17.30 9.89
CA ASN A 33 -29.51 -16.09 9.28
C ASN A 33 -28.63 -14.84 9.37
N LEU A 34 -27.35 -14.98 8.99
CA LEU A 34 -26.60 -13.81 8.54
C LEU A 34 -26.99 -13.57 7.06
N PRO A 35 -27.53 -12.40 6.69
CA PRO A 35 -27.84 -12.13 5.29
C PRO A 35 -26.57 -12.31 4.46
N SER A 36 -26.63 -13.18 3.45
CA SER A 36 -25.51 -13.40 2.53
C SER A 36 -25.10 -12.06 1.93
N VAL A 37 -23.92 -11.57 2.28
CA VAL A 37 -23.39 -10.33 1.72
C VAL A 37 -23.30 -10.52 0.21
N ASP A 38 -23.91 -9.60 -0.55
CA ASP A 38 -23.82 -9.57 -2.01
C ASP A 38 -22.35 -9.77 -2.45
N PRO A 39 -22.02 -10.75 -3.31
CA PRO A 39 -20.66 -11.04 -3.74
C PRO A 39 -19.90 -9.80 -4.24
N LEU A 40 -20.58 -8.90 -4.96
CA LEU A 40 -19.96 -7.66 -5.44
C LEU A 40 -19.64 -6.71 -4.29
N LYS A 41 -20.57 -6.53 -3.35
CA LYS A 41 -20.34 -5.73 -2.14
C LYS A 41 -19.21 -6.30 -1.28
N ARG A 42 -19.14 -7.63 -1.13
CA ARG A 42 -18.04 -8.32 -0.44
C ARG A 42 -16.71 -8.00 -1.13
N ARG A 43 -16.60 -8.23 -2.43
CA ARG A 43 -15.38 -7.94 -3.21
C ARG A 43 -14.92 -6.50 -3.04
N ASN A 44 -15.82 -5.53 -3.19
CA ASN A 44 -15.48 -4.11 -3.05
C ASN A 44 -14.96 -3.78 -1.64
N LEU A 45 -15.55 -4.39 -0.60
CA LEU A 45 -15.07 -4.22 0.77
C LEU A 45 -13.64 -4.77 0.96
N PHE A 46 -13.33 -5.92 0.35
CA PHE A 46 -11.97 -6.48 0.37
C PHE A 46 -10.97 -5.54 -0.33
N VAL A 47 -11.29 -5.07 -1.54
CA VAL A 47 -10.43 -4.13 -2.28
C VAL A 47 -10.16 -2.85 -1.47
N ILE A 48 -11.19 -2.26 -0.87
CA ILE A 48 -11.06 -1.06 -0.04
C ILE A 48 -10.19 -1.34 1.21
N THR A 49 -10.33 -2.52 1.80
CA THR A 49 -9.53 -2.94 2.96
C THR A 49 -8.05 -3.07 2.60
N GLU A 50 -7.74 -3.69 1.47
CA GLU A 50 -6.38 -3.76 0.94
C GLU A 50 -5.80 -2.36 0.70
N PHE A 51 -6.58 -1.47 0.06
CA PHE A 51 -6.14 -0.10 -0.18
C PHE A 51 -5.86 0.66 1.12
N ARG A 52 -6.75 0.55 2.12
CA ARG A 52 -6.51 1.14 3.45
C ARG A 52 -5.25 0.61 4.11
N SER A 53 -4.98 -0.69 3.99
CA SER A 53 -3.75 -1.29 4.52
C SER A 53 -2.50 -0.64 3.91
N ILE A 54 -2.51 -0.44 2.58
CA ILE A 54 -1.44 0.24 1.85
C ILE A 54 -1.33 1.71 2.27
N CYS A 55 -2.43 2.44 2.44
CA CYS A 55 -2.37 3.83 2.92
C CYS A 55 -1.79 3.94 4.34
N ASN A 56 -2.06 2.97 5.21
CA ASN A 56 -1.54 2.97 6.58
C ASN A 56 -0.04 2.64 6.64
N ARG A 57 0.45 1.84 5.68
CA ARG A 57 1.85 1.44 5.58
C ARG A 57 2.30 1.47 4.12
N PRO A 58 2.50 2.67 3.54
CA PRO A 58 2.83 2.78 2.13
C PRO A 58 4.20 2.14 1.85
N PRO A 59 4.32 1.26 0.84
CA PRO A 59 5.61 0.77 0.40
C PRO A 59 6.48 1.94 -0.09
N GLU A 60 7.75 1.95 0.31
CA GLU A 60 8.62 3.06 0.00
C GLU A 60 8.81 3.24 -1.52
N GLY A 61 8.65 4.48 -1.99
CA GLY A 61 8.85 4.81 -3.40
C GLY A 61 7.74 4.28 -4.32
N ILE A 62 6.67 3.68 -3.79
CA ILE A 62 5.51 3.26 -4.57
C ILE A 62 4.31 4.08 -4.16
N TYR A 63 3.60 4.62 -5.15
CA TYR A 63 2.30 5.21 -4.97
C TYR A 63 1.29 4.51 -5.87
N VAL A 64 0.13 4.15 -5.32
CA VAL A 64 -0.94 3.45 -6.04
C VAL A 64 -2.30 4.04 -5.70
N ARG A 65 -3.22 3.94 -6.66
CA ARG A 65 -4.60 4.37 -6.50
C ARG A 65 -5.55 3.45 -7.29
N PRO A 66 -6.62 2.92 -6.67
CA PRO A 66 -7.66 2.19 -7.41
C PRO A 66 -8.33 3.09 -8.46
N SER A 67 -8.69 2.51 -9.59
CA SER A 67 -9.51 3.13 -10.62
C SER A 67 -10.90 3.49 -10.07
N GLU A 68 -11.48 4.56 -10.60
CA GLU A 68 -12.86 4.96 -10.29
C GLU A 68 -13.88 4.17 -11.11
N LEU A 69 -13.49 3.72 -12.30
CA LEU A 69 -14.33 2.97 -13.22
C LEU A 69 -14.33 1.46 -12.96
N ASP A 70 -13.19 0.88 -12.54
CA ASP A 70 -13.06 -0.53 -12.16
C ASP A 70 -12.14 -0.72 -10.95
N LEU A 71 -12.70 -1.10 -9.81
CA LEU A 71 -11.95 -1.34 -8.57
C LEU A 71 -10.94 -2.51 -8.66
N LEU A 72 -11.00 -3.33 -9.70
CA LEU A 72 -10.01 -4.37 -9.98
C LEU A 72 -8.79 -3.85 -10.75
N GLU A 73 -8.82 -2.61 -11.23
CA GLU A 73 -7.69 -1.95 -11.87
C GLU A 73 -7.15 -0.84 -10.98
N TRP A 74 -5.83 -0.78 -10.82
CA TRP A 74 -5.13 0.15 -9.95
C TRP A 74 -4.01 0.82 -10.73
N TYR A 75 -3.92 2.14 -10.65
CA TYR A 75 -2.84 2.91 -11.28
C TYR A 75 -1.73 3.16 -10.28
N GLY A 76 -0.50 2.90 -10.70
CA GLY A 76 0.66 3.00 -9.85
C GLY A 76 1.85 3.68 -10.49
N VAL A 77 2.74 4.16 -9.64
CA VAL A 77 4.05 4.66 -10.02
C VAL A 77 5.07 4.17 -9.00
N ILE A 78 6.24 3.76 -9.49
CA ILE A 78 7.40 3.44 -8.67
C ILE A 78 8.55 4.38 -8.98
N VAL A 79 9.11 5.00 -7.94
CA VAL A 79 10.31 5.82 -7.96
C VAL A 79 11.45 5.00 -7.39
N VAL A 80 12.43 4.68 -8.23
CA VAL A 80 13.56 3.84 -7.84
C VAL A 80 14.68 4.72 -7.29
N LYS A 81 15.06 4.49 -6.03
CA LYS A 81 16.04 5.35 -5.32
C LYS A 81 17.50 4.90 -5.44
N ALA A 82 17.75 3.62 -5.70
CA ALA A 82 19.11 3.08 -5.77
C ALA A 82 19.21 1.93 -6.79
N GLY A 83 20.44 1.49 -7.07
CA GLY A 83 20.72 0.48 -8.08
C GLY A 83 20.83 1.06 -9.50
N VAL A 84 20.82 0.19 -10.51
CA VAL A 84 21.05 0.60 -11.91
C VAL A 84 19.87 1.33 -12.55
N PHE A 85 18.70 1.28 -11.90
CA PHE A 85 17.50 2.03 -12.29
C PHE A 85 17.28 3.28 -11.40
N ALA A 86 18.25 3.67 -10.57
CA ALA A 86 18.12 4.84 -9.69
C ALA A 86 17.73 6.11 -10.46
N GLY A 87 16.78 6.87 -9.89
CA GLY A 87 16.22 8.08 -10.50
C GLY A 87 15.15 7.84 -11.55
N GLY A 88 14.81 6.57 -11.84
CA GLY A 88 13.71 6.18 -12.71
C GLY A 88 12.34 6.34 -12.05
N ILE A 89 11.34 6.74 -12.85
CA ILE A 89 9.95 6.94 -12.41
C ILE A 89 9.04 6.18 -13.36
N PHE A 90 8.59 4.99 -12.96
CA PHE A 90 7.90 4.07 -13.86
C PHE A 90 6.42 3.95 -13.50
N ARG A 91 5.53 4.37 -14.40
CA ARG A 91 4.09 4.10 -14.30
C ARG A 91 3.79 2.64 -14.61
N PHE A 92 2.84 2.10 -13.87
CA PHE A 92 2.33 0.74 -14.07
C PHE A 92 0.84 0.68 -13.78
N THR A 93 0.20 -0.34 -14.33
CA THR A 93 -1.17 -0.75 -13.98
C THR A 93 -1.10 -2.08 -13.24
N LEU A 94 -1.79 -2.16 -12.10
CA LEU A 94 -2.01 -3.39 -11.36
C LEU A 94 -3.44 -3.86 -11.59
N THR A 95 -3.62 -5.11 -11.97
CA THR A 95 -4.92 -5.70 -12.27
C THR A 95 -5.17 -6.92 -11.38
N LEU A 96 -6.29 -6.90 -10.68
CA LEU A 96 -6.81 -8.00 -9.87
C LEU A 96 -7.65 -8.95 -10.72
N SER A 97 -7.70 -10.23 -10.35
CA SER A 97 -8.56 -11.19 -11.04
C SER A 97 -10.05 -10.84 -10.83
N PRO A 98 -10.94 -11.09 -11.82
CA PRO A 98 -12.38 -10.94 -11.66
C PRO A 98 -12.97 -11.72 -10.48
N SER A 99 -12.30 -12.80 -10.07
CA SER A 99 -12.67 -13.67 -8.94
C SER A 99 -12.09 -13.23 -7.60
N PHE A 100 -11.40 -12.09 -7.52
CA PHE A 100 -10.88 -11.55 -6.26
C PHE A 100 -12.01 -11.34 -5.24
N PRO A 101 -11.80 -11.62 -3.93
CA PRO A 101 -10.57 -12.14 -3.31
C PRO A 101 -10.42 -13.67 -3.39
N ASP A 102 -11.43 -14.39 -3.85
CA ASP A 102 -11.51 -15.86 -3.84
C ASP A 102 -10.77 -16.48 -5.06
N THR A 103 -9.50 -16.11 -5.27
CA THR A 103 -8.70 -16.50 -6.45
C THR A 103 -7.28 -16.90 -6.08
N ASP A 104 -6.71 -17.92 -6.72
CA ASP A 104 -5.32 -18.36 -6.58
C ASP A 104 -4.37 -17.68 -7.61
N GLN A 105 -4.84 -16.65 -8.30
CA GLN A 105 -4.09 -15.91 -9.29
C GLN A 105 -3.36 -14.72 -8.67
N ILE A 106 -2.07 -14.59 -8.95
CA ILE A 106 -1.27 -13.44 -8.55
C ILE A 106 -1.76 -12.22 -9.34
N PRO A 107 -1.98 -11.05 -8.70
CA PRO A 107 -2.25 -9.80 -9.41
C PRO A 107 -1.21 -9.51 -10.49
N THR A 108 -1.68 -9.04 -11.65
CA THR A 108 -0.79 -8.68 -12.76
C THR A 108 -0.30 -7.26 -12.57
N VAL A 109 0.99 -7.01 -12.81
CA VAL A 109 1.55 -5.66 -12.92
C VAL A 109 2.14 -5.50 -14.31
N GLU A 110 1.72 -4.44 -15.01
CA GLU A 110 2.17 -4.10 -16.35
C GLU A 110 2.73 -2.68 -16.38
N PHE A 111 3.98 -2.53 -16.82
CA PHE A 111 4.60 -1.21 -16.97
C PHE A 111 4.16 -0.54 -18.28
N GLU A 112 3.95 0.78 -18.21
CA GLU A 112 3.63 1.55 -19.41
C GLU A 112 4.82 1.65 -20.37
N LEU A 113 6.01 1.86 -19.79
CA LEU A 113 7.30 1.92 -20.48
C LEU A 113 7.88 0.51 -20.65
N ASN A 114 8.53 0.26 -21.79
CA ASN A 114 9.26 -0.99 -22.02
C ASN A 114 10.53 -1.02 -21.17
N LEU A 115 10.55 -1.87 -20.14
CA LEU A 115 11.70 -2.00 -19.23
C LEU A 115 12.55 -3.22 -19.57
N PHE A 116 13.83 -2.98 -19.85
CA PHE A 116 14.79 -4.06 -20.05
C PHE A 116 15.25 -4.64 -18.71
N HIS A 117 14.50 -5.62 -18.20
CA HIS A 117 14.69 -6.18 -16.87
C HIS A 117 14.49 -7.71 -16.89
N PRO A 118 15.29 -8.53 -16.15
CA PRO A 118 15.19 -9.99 -16.19
C PRO A 118 13.80 -10.56 -15.85
N MET A 119 13.09 -9.92 -14.92
CA MET A 119 11.75 -10.32 -14.46
C MET A 119 10.58 -9.60 -15.17
N ILE A 120 10.84 -8.86 -16.26
CA ILE A 120 9.78 -8.14 -17.01
C ILE A 120 9.75 -8.67 -18.44
N HIS A 121 8.59 -9.15 -18.88
CA HIS A 121 8.45 -9.73 -20.20
C HIS A 121 8.59 -8.65 -21.29
N PRO A 122 9.48 -8.83 -22.29
CA PRO A 122 9.92 -7.74 -23.18
C PRO A 122 8.86 -7.23 -24.17
N LYS A 123 7.78 -7.98 -24.38
CA LYS A 123 6.69 -7.60 -25.31
C LYS A 123 5.44 -7.08 -24.61
N THR A 124 5.18 -7.58 -23.41
CA THR A 124 3.94 -7.28 -22.68
C THR A 124 4.18 -6.34 -21.51
N ASN A 125 5.44 -6.09 -21.14
CA ASN A 125 5.83 -5.32 -19.95
C ASN A 125 5.26 -5.83 -18.63
N ARG A 126 4.82 -7.09 -18.63
CA ARG A 126 4.28 -7.74 -17.43
C ARG A 126 5.41 -8.25 -16.56
N VAL A 127 5.26 -8.01 -15.28
CA VAL A 127 6.17 -8.53 -14.26
C VAL A 127 5.86 -9.99 -13.99
N ASP A 128 6.90 -10.82 -13.94
CA ASP A 128 6.77 -12.18 -13.46
C ASP A 128 7.05 -12.24 -11.95
N PHE A 129 6.00 -12.54 -11.19
CA PHE A 129 6.05 -12.64 -9.73
C PHE A 129 6.21 -14.08 -9.21
N HIS A 130 6.26 -15.12 -10.05
CA HIS A 130 6.29 -16.52 -9.58
C HIS A 130 7.45 -16.80 -8.62
N ARG A 131 8.58 -16.12 -8.79
CA ARG A 131 9.73 -16.22 -7.87
C ARG A 131 9.43 -15.71 -6.45
N PHE A 132 8.57 -14.72 -6.31
CA PHE A 132 8.17 -14.16 -5.03
C PHE A 132 7.03 -14.95 -4.39
N PHE A 133 6.27 -15.69 -5.20
CA PHE A 133 5.15 -16.54 -4.76
C PHE A 133 5.34 -17.98 -5.29
N PRO A 134 6.35 -18.73 -4.79
CA PRO A 134 6.72 -20.04 -5.33
C PRO A 134 5.62 -21.11 -5.17
N SER A 135 4.73 -20.94 -4.18
CA SER A 135 3.57 -21.81 -3.97
C SER A 135 2.28 -21.27 -4.61
N GLY A 136 2.40 -20.25 -5.47
CA GLY A 136 1.25 -19.53 -6.02
C GLY A 136 0.68 -18.49 -5.06
N TRP A 137 -0.45 -17.89 -5.46
CA TRP A 137 -1.15 -16.91 -4.64
C TRP A 137 -2.04 -17.61 -3.60
N ALA A 138 -1.87 -17.23 -2.32
CA ALA A 138 -2.65 -17.75 -1.21
C ALA A 138 -3.58 -16.65 -0.67
N PRO A 139 -4.89 -16.65 -0.98
CA PRO A 139 -5.84 -15.59 -0.59
C PRO A 139 -5.93 -15.25 0.89
N ASP A 140 -5.59 -16.23 1.74
CA ASP A 140 -5.64 -16.15 3.19
C ASP A 140 -4.40 -15.49 3.80
N ARG A 141 -3.30 -15.42 3.04
CA ARG A 141 -1.98 -14.96 3.51
C ARG A 141 -1.38 -13.84 2.67
N ASN A 142 -1.74 -13.79 1.39
CA ASN A 142 -1.22 -12.83 0.43
C ASN A 142 -2.16 -11.64 0.32
N HIS A 143 -1.57 -10.47 0.16
CA HIS A 143 -2.23 -9.18 0.12
C HIS A 143 -1.62 -8.41 -1.05
N ILE A 144 -2.35 -7.44 -1.60
CA ILE A 144 -1.86 -6.56 -2.67
C ILE A 144 -0.56 -5.87 -2.24
N TYR A 145 -0.44 -5.55 -0.95
CA TYR A 145 0.80 -5.04 -0.35
C TYR A 145 2.02 -5.94 -0.63
N HIS A 146 1.89 -7.27 -0.54
CA HIS A 146 2.99 -8.20 -0.81
C HIS A 146 3.42 -8.16 -2.29
N VAL A 147 2.49 -7.91 -3.22
CA VAL A 147 2.82 -7.69 -4.66
C VAL A 147 3.63 -6.41 -4.82
N LEU A 148 3.25 -5.33 -4.14
CA LEU A 148 3.97 -4.06 -4.21
C LEU A 148 5.37 -4.16 -3.58
N GLN A 149 5.53 -4.91 -2.48
CA GLN A 149 6.84 -5.21 -1.92
C GLN A 149 7.71 -6.04 -2.88
N ALA A 150 7.14 -7.04 -3.54
CA ALA A 150 7.84 -7.82 -4.56
C ALA A 150 8.26 -6.94 -5.75
N LEU A 151 7.37 -6.03 -6.20
CA LEU A 151 7.63 -5.06 -7.25
C LEU A 151 8.78 -4.12 -6.88
N GLN A 152 8.85 -3.68 -5.63
CA GLN A 152 9.96 -2.88 -5.13
C GLN A 152 11.28 -3.67 -5.14
N ALA A 153 11.26 -4.88 -4.58
CA ALA A 153 12.44 -5.75 -4.46
C ALA A 153 13.03 -6.16 -5.83
N LEU A 154 12.19 -6.22 -6.87
CA LEU A 154 12.58 -6.49 -8.24
C LEU A 154 13.68 -5.53 -8.73
N PHE A 155 13.63 -4.25 -8.36
CA PHE A 155 14.64 -3.26 -8.74
C PHE A 155 15.94 -3.33 -7.92
N PHE A 156 16.07 -4.28 -7.00
CA PHE A 156 17.28 -4.52 -6.22
C PHE A 156 17.87 -5.92 -6.43
N ARG A 157 17.14 -6.82 -7.11
CA ARG A 157 17.50 -8.24 -7.26
C ARG A 157 17.37 -8.69 -8.71
N TYR A 158 18.50 -8.73 -9.42
CA TYR A 158 18.56 -9.08 -10.84
C TYR A 158 19.04 -10.52 -11.10
N ASP A 159 19.72 -11.14 -10.12
CA ASP A 159 20.30 -12.47 -10.28
C ASP A 159 19.21 -13.54 -10.42
N CYS A 160 19.11 -14.16 -11.58
CA CYS A 160 18.19 -15.27 -11.88
C CYS A 160 18.82 -16.20 -12.92
N THR A 161 18.35 -17.45 -12.95
CA THR A 161 18.70 -18.39 -14.01
C THR A 161 17.85 -18.12 -15.25
N LEU A 162 18.28 -18.59 -16.43
CA LEU A 162 17.60 -18.30 -17.70
C LEU A 162 16.18 -18.86 -17.76
N ASP A 163 15.94 -20.01 -17.12
CA ASP A 163 14.63 -20.65 -16.99
C ASP A 163 13.67 -19.88 -16.07
N GLN A 164 14.21 -19.06 -15.17
CA GLN A 164 13.43 -18.22 -14.24
C GLN A 164 13.21 -16.80 -14.76
N ALA A 165 13.87 -16.41 -15.87
CA ALA A 165 13.84 -15.06 -16.38
C ALA A 165 12.68 -14.88 -17.38
N ALA A 166 11.79 -13.92 -17.11
CA ALA A 166 10.79 -13.47 -18.08
C ALA A 166 11.44 -12.79 -19.31
N ASN A 167 12.65 -12.27 -19.15
CA ASN A 167 13.51 -11.76 -20.21
C ASN A 167 14.90 -12.41 -20.11
N PRO A 168 15.12 -13.54 -20.81
CA PRO A 168 16.40 -14.24 -20.81
C PRO A 168 17.56 -13.40 -21.33
N GLU A 169 17.32 -12.49 -22.29
CA GLU A 169 18.36 -11.59 -22.80
C GLU A 169 18.86 -10.63 -21.71
N ALA A 170 17.95 -10.07 -20.93
CA ALA A 170 18.31 -9.21 -19.80
C ALA A 170 19.08 -9.99 -18.71
N ALA A 171 18.69 -11.23 -18.43
CA ALA A 171 19.41 -12.10 -17.50
C ALA A 171 20.84 -12.41 -17.99
N LEU A 172 21.00 -12.75 -19.28
CA LEU A 172 22.31 -12.99 -19.91
C LEU A 172 23.20 -11.75 -19.84
N LEU A 173 22.67 -10.58 -20.20
CA LEU A 173 23.47 -9.34 -20.14
C LEU A 173 23.83 -8.98 -18.70
N TRP A 174 22.97 -9.23 -17.72
CA TRP A 174 23.32 -9.00 -16.32
C TRP A 174 24.48 -9.90 -15.85
N ALA A 175 24.53 -11.15 -16.32
CA ALA A 175 25.58 -12.11 -16.00
C ALA A 175 26.89 -11.81 -16.74
N ASP A 176 26.83 -11.60 -18.07
CA ASP A 176 28.01 -11.60 -18.94
C ASP A 176 28.52 -10.19 -19.29
N ASP A 177 27.62 -9.20 -19.41
CA ASP A 177 27.97 -7.82 -19.82
C ASP A 177 27.17 -6.77 -19.04
N ARG A 178 27.55 -6.60 -17.76
CA ARG A 178 26.95 -5.60 -16.87
C ARG A 178 27.04 -4.17 -17.41
N LYS A 179 28.02 -3.85 -18.27
CA LYS A 179 28.15 -2.51 -18.85
C LYS A 179 27.03 -2.25 -19.84
N LYS A 180 26.74 -3.21 -20.74
CA LYS A 180 25.63 -3.12 -21.68
C LYS A 180 24.29 -3.11 -20.95
N PHE A 181 24.10 -3.95 -19.93
CA PHE A 181 22.89 -3.92 -19.10
C PHE A 181 22.66 -2.54 -18.48
N LYS A 182 23.68 -1.96 -17.83
CA LYS A 182 23.60 -0.61 -17.24
C LYS A 182 23.25 0.46 -18.28
N LYS A 183 23.80 0.36 -19.49
CA LYS A 183 23.45 1.29 -20.58
C LYS A 183 21.96 1.22 -20.93
N MET A 184 21.38 0.02 -20.99
CA MET A 184 19.96 -0.16 -21.27
C MET A 184 19.08 0.33 -20.12
N ALA A 185 19.47 0.07 -18.87
CA ALA A 185 18.77 0.58 -17.69
C ALA A 185 18.78 2.12 -17.65
N ASN A 186 19.94 2.75 -17.92
CA ASN A 186 20.06 4.21 -17.98
C ASN A 186 19.20 4.84 -19.07
N THR A 187 19.08 4.19 -20.24
CA THR A 187 18.15 4.63 -21.28
C THR A 187 16.71 4.61 -20.78
N ALA A 188 16.29 3.52 -20.13
CA ALA A 188 14.95 3.42 -19.55
C ALA A 188 14.70 4.48 -18.46
N VAL A 189 15.67 4.75 -17.59
CA VAL A 189 15.59 5.82 -16.59
C VAL A 189 15.37 7.17 -17.26
N ARG A 190 16.18 7.52 -18.26
CA ARG A 190 16.04 8.77 -19.01
C ARG A 190 14.67 8.89 -19.67
N ASP A 191 14.24 7.84 -20.37
CA ASP A 191 12.95 7.82 -21.07
C ASP A 191 11.78 7.97 -20.10
N SER A 192 11.88 7.35 -18.91
CA SER A 192 10.86 7.45 -17.87
C SER A 192 10.66 8.89 -17.38
N ARG A 193 11.74 9.66 -17.24
CA ARG A 193 11.69 11.05 -16.76
C ARG A 193 11.08 12.02 -17.77
N THR A 194 11.15 11.70 -19.05
CA THR A 194 10.52 12.50 -20.10
C THR A 194 9.06 12.08 -20.31
N GLN A 195 8.78 10.79 -20.38
CA GLN A 195 7.45 10.25 -20.69
C GLN A 195 6.48 10.34 -19.49
N ILE A 196 6.97 10.60 -18.28
CA ILE A 196 6.10 10.77 -17.11
C ILE A 196 5.11 11.93 -17.26
N TYR A 197 5.36 12.90 -18.15
CA TYR A 197 4.42 14.00 -18.42
C TYR A 197 3.43 13.68 -19.54
N ASP A 198 3.62 12.58 -20.27
CA ASP A 198 2.67 12.12 -21.28
C ASP A 198 1.35 11.74 -20.59
N PRO A 199 0.20 11.95 -21.26
CA PRO A 199 -1.08 11.54 -20.72
C PRO A 199 -1.09 10.02 -20.47
N PRO A 200 -1.72 9.57 -19.38
CA PRO A 200 -1.85 8.14 -19.10
C PRO A 200 -2.64 7.43 -20.21
N LYS A 201 -2.43 6.12 -20.36
CA LYS A 201 -3.12 5.32 -21.38
C LYS A 201 -4.63 5.19 -21.12
N SER A 202 -5.07 5.41 -19.89
CA SER A 202 -6.48 5.33 -19.45
C SER A 202 -7.09 6.72 -19.31
N ASP A 203 -8.35 6.86 -19.72
CA ASP A 203 -9.17 8.07 -19.51
C ASP A 203 -9.78 8.15 -18.10
N ASP A 204 -9.52 7.15 -17.24
CA ASP A 204 -10.01 7.12 -15.87
C ASP A 204 -9.54 8.35 -15.06
N PRO A 205 -10.43 9.01 -14.28
CA PRO A 205 -10.07 10.18 -13.48
C PRO A 205 -8.94 9.94 -12.47
N GLN A 206 -8.76 8.71 -12.00
CA GLN A 206 -7.75 8.29 -11.03
C GLN A 206 -6.43 7.88 -11.68
N ALA A 207 -6.35 7.88 -13.01
CA ALA A 207 -5.10 7.64 -13.73
C ALA A 207 -4.07 8.74 -13.38
N LEU A 208 -2.85 8.30 -13.05
CA LEU A 208 -1.82 9.19 -12.49
C LEU A 208 -1.26 10.14 -13.56
N LYS A 209 -1.47 11.44 -13.35
CA LYS A 209 -1.00 12.53 -14.22
C LYS A 209 0.06 13.34 -13.50
N PHE A 210 1.24 13.43 -14.08
CA PHE A 210 2.31 14.29 -13.57
C PHE A 210 2.33 15.60 -14.34
N LYS A 211 2.67 16.67 -13.65
CA LYS A 211 2.89 17.98 -14.24
C LYS A 211 4.30 18.45 -13.88
N PRO A 212 4.95 19.23 -14.77
CA PRO A 212 6.17 19.93 -14.41
C PRO A 212 5.97 20.75 -13.14
N TRP A 213 7.07 20.99 -12.43
CA TRP A 213 7.04 21.81 -11.22
C TRP A 213 6.48 23.20 -11.53
N ASP A 214 5.51 23.62 -10.72
CA ASP A 214 4.93 24.97 -10.76
C ASP A 214 4.96 25.51 -9.34
N GLY A 215 5.88 26.45 -9.07
CA GLY A 215 6.08 27.01 -7.73
C GLY A 215 4.82 27.66 -7.17
N SER A 216 3.97 28.25 -8.02
CA SER A 216 2.74 28.90 -7.58
C SER A 216 1.71 27.93 -6.98
N ILE A 217 1.71 26.68 -7.46
CA ILE A 217 0.81 25.62 -6.99
C ILE A 217 1.48 24.76 -5.92
N MET A 218 2.77 24.46 -6.11
CA MET A 218 3.46 23.42 -5.35
C MET A 218 4.20 23.95 -4.11
N GLU A 219 4.69 25.19 -4.10
CA GLU A 219 5.36 25.76 -2.91
C GLU A 219 4.45 25.86 -1.67
N PRO A 220 3.16 26.25 -1.79
CA PRO A 220 2.25 26.22 -0.64
C PRO A 220 2.08 24.80 -0.07
N VAL A 221 2.00 23.80 -0.94
CA VAL A 221 1.88 22.39 -0.55
C VAL A 221 3.16 21.89 0.11
N LEU A 222 4.32 22.24 -0.46
CA LEU A 222 5.62 21.87 0.09
C LEU A 222 5.84 22.50 1.48
N SER A 223 5.41 23.75 1.68
CA SER A 223 5.44 24.42 2.98
C SER A 223 4.58 23.71 4.04
N MET A 224 3.40 23.22 3.64
CA MET A 224 2.56 22.39 4.52
C MET A 224 3.24 21.07 4.89
N ILE A 225 3.91 20.41 3.94
CA ILE A 225 4.62 19.15 4.18
C ILE A 225 5.80 19.36 5.13
N HIS A 226 6.56 20.45 4.98
CA HIS A 226 7.67 20.79 5.88
C HIS A 226 7.23 21.41 7.22
N GLY A 227 5.93 21.58 7.45
CA GLY A 227 5.40 22.11 8.69
C GLY A 227 5.71 23.59 8.94
N THR A 228 6.03 24.36 7.89
CA THR A 228 6.39 25.79 8.00
C THR A 228 5.18 26.73 8.00
N THR A 229 3.99 26.21 7.69
CA THR A 229 2.70 26.94 7.76
C THR A 229 1.55 26.04 8.22
N THR A 230 0.59 26.62 8.95
CA THR A 230 -0.68 25.95 9.30
C THR A 230 -1.58 25.79 8.07
N PRO A 231 -2.30 24.66 7.91
CA PRO A 231 -3.07 24.37 6.70
C PRO A 231 -4.21 25.39 6.48
N PRO A 232 -4.46 25.83 5.22
CA PRO A 232 -5.64 26.64 4.88
C PRO A 232 -6.92 25.83 5.10
N LYS A 233 -7.97 26.48 5.61
CA LYS A 233 -9.24 25.84 6.02
C LYS A 233 -10.08 25.24 4.89
N GLU A 234 -9.75 25.45 3.63
CA GLU A 234 -10.55 24.98 2.49
C GLU A 234 -9.63 24.45 1.39
N HIS A 235 -9.50 23.13 1.29
CA HIS A 235 -8.75 22.46 0.23
C HIS A 235 -9.73 21.94 -0.84
N PRO A 236 -9.49 22.14 -2.14
CA PRO A 236 -10.37 21.69 -3.23
C PRO A 236 -10.46 20.15 -3.38
N LEU A 237 -9.72 19.37 -2.58
CA LEU A 237 -9.90 17.92 -2.44
C LEU A 237 -11.20 17.55 -1.70
N ASN A 238 -11.78 18.49 -0.96
CA ASN A 238 -13.10 18.33 -0.36
C ASN A 238 -14.19 18.21 -1.44
N ASP A 239 -14.02 18.81 -2.62
CA ASP A 239 -15.04 18.85 -3.68
C ASP A 239 -15.17 17.55 -4.48
N VAL A 240 -14.10 16.75 -4.57
CA VAL A 240 -14.13 15.47 -5.31
C VAL A 240 -14.72 14.35 -4.44
N LEU A 241 -14.47 14.39 -3.13
CA LEU A 241 -14.92 13.39 -2.16
C LEU A 241 -16.34 13.68 -1.61
N SER A 242 -16.86 14.90 -1.78
CA SER A 242 -18.19 15.33 -1.33
C SER A 242 -19.28 15.25 -2.41
N ARG A 243 -18.96 14.80 -3.64
CA ARG A 243 -19.97 14.58 -4.68
C ARG A 243 -21.01 13.58 -4.17
N GLN A 244 -22.26 14.03 -4.08
CA GLN A 244 -23.40 13.24 -3.57
C GLN A 244 -23.64 11.94 -4.35
N ASP A 245 -23.11 11.83 -5.56
CA ASP A 245 -23.18 10.64 -6.40
C ASP A 245 -22.08 9.60 -6.12
N ASN A 246 -21.20 9.83 -5.14
CA ASN A 246 -20.20 8.85 -4.73
C ASN A 246 -20.80 7.87 -3.69
N PRO A 247 -21.10 6.61 -4.07
CA PRO A 247 -21.67 5.62 -3.15
C PRO A 247 -20.73 5.26 -1.98
N PHE A 248 -19.49 5.77 -1.98
CA PHE A 248 -18.47 5.55 -0.96
C PHE A 248 -18.21 6.78 -0.06
N ALA A 249 -18.87 7.92 -0.28
CA ALA A 249 -18.68 9.13 0.54
C ALA A 249 -18.91 8.88 2.04
N SER A 250 -19.83 7.98 2.39
CA SER A 250 -20.12 7.59 3.78
C SER A 250 -18.98 6.83 4.47
N PHE A 251 -18.07 6.20 3.71
CA PHE A 251 -16.91 5.49 4.25
C PHE A 251 -15.70 6.40 4.49
N PHE A 252 -15.72 7.60 3.91
CA PHE A 252 -14.71 8.64 4.07
C PHE A 252 -15.37 9.82 4.79
N ASN A 253 -15.82 9.63 6.03
CA ASN A 253 -16.35 10.74 6.81
C ASN A 253 -15.20 11.70 7.19
N VAL A 254 -15.11 12.79 6.43
CA VAL A 254 -14.05 13.82 6.50
C VAL A 254 -14.08 14.60 7.82
N GLU A 255 -15.20 14.61 8.57
CA GLU A 255 -15.30 15.37 9.82
C GLU A 255 -14.43 14.82 10.97
N LYS A 256 -13.81 13.65 10.81
CA LYS A 256 -12.87 13.08 11.82
C LYS A 256 -11.51 12.65 11.26
N THR A 257 -11.23 12.86 9.98
CA THR A 257 -9.89 12.59 9.45
C THR A 257 -9.01 13.81 9.64
N LYS A 258 -8.32 13.83 10.79
CA LYS A 258 -7.00 14.46 10.96
C LYS A 258 -6.16 14.17 9.71
N TYR A 259 -5.39 15.15 9.23
CA TYR A 259 -4.68 15.05 7.95
C TYR A 259 -3.81 13.78 7.89
N LEU A 260 -3.54 13.26 6.69
CA LEU A 260 -2.74 12.05 6.47
C LEU A 260 -1.30 12.16 7.02
N CYS A 261 -0.83 13.37 7.35
CA CYS A 261 0.42 13.63 8.08
C CYS A 261 0.30 13.54 9.62
N ASP A 262 -0.92 13.54 10.18
CA ASP A 262 -1.18 13.60 11.63
C ASP A 262 -1.37 12.22 12.29
N VAL A 263 -1.20 11.13 11.55
CA VAL A 263 -1.32 9.72 12.00
C VAL A 263 0.03 9.00 12.03
N LEU A 264 1.12 9.69 11.70
CA LEU A 264 2.46 9.16 11.95
C LEU A 264 2.72 9.16 13.47
N PRO A 265 3.13 8.05 14.09
CA PRO A 265 3.77 8.13 15.39
C PRO A 265 5.01 9.00 15.24
N ASP A 266 5.12 10.03 16.08
CA ASP A 266 6.28 10.90 16.15
C ASP A 266 7.53 10.04 16.45
N VAL A 267 8.39 9.87 15.45
CA VAL A 267 9.64 9.11 15.56
C VAL A 267 10.62 9.72 16.58
N ASN A 268 10.33 10.91 17.11
CA ASN A 268 11.07 11.51 18.21
C ASN A 268 10.40 11.34 19.59
N ALA A 269 9.17 10.81 19.68
CA ALA A 269 8.46 10.68 20.94
C ALA A 269 8.93 9.49 21.80
N GLU A 270 9.69 8.53 21.24
CA GLU A 270 10.23 7.38 21.99
C GLU A 270 11.72 7.52 22.37
N ARG A 271 12.34 8.70 22.18
CA ARG A 271 13.70 8.99 22.69
C ARG A 271 13.71 9.85 23.95
N LYS A 272 12.82 9.55 24.88
CA LYS A 272 12.89 10.05 26.26
C LYS A 272 12.42 8.95 27.20
N ASP A 273 13.24 7.91 27.34
CA ASP A 273 13.34 7.06 28.52
C ASP A 273 14.45 6.02 28.23
N SER A 274 15.70 6.49 28.21
CA SER A 274 16.87 5.60 28.27
C SER A 274 17.71 5.98 29.47
N ASP A 275 17.75 5.03 30.40
CA ASP A 275 18.58 4.92 31.61
C ASP A 275 20.03 5.42 31.38
N PRO A 276 20.60 6.30 32.23
CA PRO A 276 21.88 6.95 31.95
C PRO A 276 23.14 6.11 32.25
N ASP A 277 23.06 4.81 32.54
CA ASP A 277 24.22 4.03 33.03
C ASP A 277 24.65 2.88 32.12
N LEU A 278 24.89 3.14 30.82
CA LEU A 278 25.67 2.23 29.97
C LEU A 278 26.64 3.00 29.06
N ASP A 279 27.68 3.56 29.68
CA ASP A 279 28.95 3.82 29.00
C ASP A 279 29.62 2.48 28.65
N MET A 280 29.74 2.19 27.36
CA MET A 280 30.81 1.32 26.87
C MET A 280 31.45 1.96 25.64
N ASP A 281 32.72 2.28 25.82
CA ASP A 281 33.70 2.68 24.82
C ASP A 281 33.64 1.80 23.57
N VAL A 282 33.41 2.42 22.40
CA VAL A 282 33.99 1.94 21.15
C VAL A 282 34.52 3.13 20.38
N GLN A 283 35.81 3.06 20.12
CA GLN A 283 36.66 4.06 19.50
C GLN A 283 36.24 4.37 18.06
N SER A 284 36.35 5.66 17.75
CA SER A 284 36.41 6.29 16.44
C SER A 284 37.57 5.75 15.59
N ASP A 285 37.29 5.34 14.36
CA ASP A 285 38.24 5.34 13.24
C ASP A 285 37.52 5.84 11.97
N ASP A 286 37.91 7.06 11.58
CA ASP A 286 37.90 7.75 10.29
C ASP A 286 37.25 7.10 9.05
N ILE A 287 36.17 7.72 8.57
CA ILE A 287 35.94 7.96 7.13
C ILE A 287 35.25 9.33 6.97
N GLU A 288 36.03 10.37 6.70
CA GLU A 288 35.55 11.61 6.06
C GLU A 288 35.30 11.30 4.57
N GLU A 289 34.04 11.24 4.14
CA GLU A 289 33.68 11.42 2.74
C GLU A 289 32.84 12.69 2.61
N GLU A 290 33.44 13.68 1.93
CA GLU A 290 32.86 14.97 1.56
C GLU A 290 31.52 14.79 0.83
N ILE A 291 30.48 15.41 1.37
CA ILE A 291 29.21 15.63 0.67
C ILE A 291 29.43 16.81 -0.28
N PRO A 292 29.32 16.67 -1.62
CA PRO A 292 29.34 17.83 -2.49
C PRO A 292 28.00 18.57 -2.38
N ASP A 293 28.12 19.87 -2.11
CA ASP A 293 27.05 20.86 -1.98
C ASP A 293 26.01 20.73 -3.12
N SER A 294 24.75 20.51 -2.74
CA SER A 294 23.60 20.51 -3.65
C SER A 294 23.19 21.95 -3.93
N SER A 295 24.02 22.68 -4.67
CA SER A 295 23.65 23.94 -5.33
C SER A 295 23.95 23.88 -6.82
N TYR A 296 23.20 23.06 -7.56
CA TYR A 296 23.12 23.20 -9.02
C TYR A 296 21.79 23.86 -9.39
N VAL A 297 21.84 25.19 -9.37
CA VAL A 297 20.92 26.08 -10.06
C VAL A 297 21.20 25.93 -11.55
N ALA A 298 20.25 25.39 -12.32
CA ALA A 298 20.32 25.41 -13.77
C ALA A 298 20.00 26.83 -14.26
N GLY A 299 21.06 27.62 -14.47
CA GLY A 299 21.00 28.85 -15.24
C GLY A 299 20.77 28.54 -16.72
N ILE A 300 19.77 29.21 -17.29
CA ILE A 300 19.49 29.27 -18.71
C ILE A 300 20.53 30.22 -19.30
N GLU A 301 21.39 29.74 -20.21
CA GLU A 301 22.14 30.62 -21.10
C GLU A 301 21.23 30.96 -22.30
N GLU A 302 20.92 32.25 -22.42
CA GLU A 302 20.39 32.87 -23.63
C GLU A 302 21.54 32.98 -24.65
N GLU A 303 21.39 32.35 -25.82
CA GLU A 303 22.21 32.70 -27.00
C GLU A 303 21.49 33.80 -27.78
N ASP A 304 22.06 35.00 -27.74
CA ASP A 304 21.80 36.10 -28.68
C ASP A 304 22.59 35.88 -30.00
N ASP A 305 21.93 36.23 -31.11
CA ASP A 305 22.40 36.20 -32.50
C ASP A 305 23.77 36.87 -32.77
N VAL A 306 24.61 36.25 -33.63
CA VAL A 306 25.28 36.87 -34.80
C VAL A 306 25.49 35.83 -35.91
#